data_AF-A0A5P9ETB7-F1
#
_entry.id   AF-A0A5P9ETB7-F1
#
_cell.length_a   1.000
_cell.length_b   1.000
_cell.length_c   1.000
_cell.angle_alpha   90.00
_cell.angle_beta   90.00
_cell.angle_gamma   90.00
#
_symmetry.space_group_name_H-M   'P 1'
#
loop_
_entity.id
_entity.type
_entity.pdbx_description
1 polymer ?
#
loop_
_entity_poly.entity_id
_entity_poly.type
_entity_poly.pdbx_seq_one_letter_code
_entity_poly.pdbx_strand_id
1 'polypeptide(L)'
;MKLPLYGLHKAHQKYEQLRSIARDVTAESLSGSYQDHAHIKLLGIDNEALKASAVWHDMECSRPKAEWSWQEVAKVYRKSFPKRFELSIWYGGTLCGLSYGRPSAGKTRMRIELIEGAPRSGNPLGPRRVVPITIMNATAYAGILGAKELRIMRPAKPLISYYESLDFEYVPSTGAEHFPDYLYKVLRQPV
;
A
#
# COMPACT_ATOMS: atom_id res chain seq x y z
N MET A 1 5.48 10.90 -24.72
CA MET A 1 4.12 11.05 -25.28
C MET A 1 3.21 11.64 -24.20
N LYS A 2 2.84 12.93 -24.32
CA LYS A 2 1.88 13.56 -23.38
C LYS A 2 0.49 13.03 -23.71
N LEU A 3 -0.10 12.23 -22.82
CA LEU A 3 -1.52 11.90 -22.90
C LEU A 3 -2.33 13.21 -22.82
N PRO A 4 -3.31 13.46 -23.71
CA PRO A 4 -4.18 14.61 -23.60
C PRO A 4 -4.87 14.61 -22.24
N LEU A 5 -4.93 15.77 -21.57
CA LEU A 5 -5.42 15.96 -20.19
C LEU A 5 -6.78 15.28 -19.93
N TYR A 6 -7.66 15.27 -20.93
CA TYR A 6 -8.96 14.61 -20.88
C TYR A 6 -8.88 13.08 -20.72
N GLY A 7 -7.94 12.43 -21.41
CA GLY A 7 -7.71 10.98 -21.29
C GLY A 7 -7.13 10.60 -19.93
N LEU A 8 -6.31 11.48 -19.34
CA LEU A 8 -5.76 11.28 -18.00
C LEU A 8 -6.87 11.33 -16.94
N HIS A 9 -7.76 12.31 -16.99
CA HIS A 9 -8.85 12.42 -16.02
C HIS A 9 -9.77 11.18 -16.02
N LYS A 10 -10.17 10.71 -17.21
CA LYS A 10 -10.95 9.46 -17.34
C LYS A 10 -10.20 8.25 -16.79
N ALA A 11 -8.90 8.15 -17.05
CA ALA A 11 -8.08 7.07 -16.49
C ALA A 11 -8.07 7.11 -14.95
N HIS A 12 -7.91 8.31 -14.37
CA HIS A 12 -7.94 8.49 -12.92
C HIS A 12 -9.27 8.04 -12.30
N GLN A 13 -10.39 8.48 -12.86
CA GLN A 13 -11.73 8.07 -12.41
C GLN A 13 -11.92 6.55 -12.50
N LYS A 14 -11.58 5.96 -13.64
CA LYS A 14 -11.67 4.51 -13.85
C LYS A 14 -10.89 3.73 -12.78
N TYR A 15 -9.62 4.06 -12.56
CA TYR A 15 -8.80 3.32 -11.59
C TYR A 15 -9.17 3.66 -10.14
N GLU A 16 -9.79 4.80 -9.87
CA GLU A 16 -10.33 5.07 -8.54
C GLU A 16 -11.51 4.15 -8.21
N GLN A 17 -12.40 3.90 -9.16
CA GLN A 17 -13.48 2.91 -8.98
C GLN A 17 -12.91 1.52 -8.65
N LEU A 18 -11.87 1.08 -9.37
CA LEU A 18 -11.21 -0.21 -9.10
C LEU A 18 -10.52 -0.25 -7.74
N ARG A 19 -9.88 0.85 -7.32
CA ARG A 19 -9.31 0.94 -5.96
C ARG A 19 -10.39 0.94 -4.89
N SER A 20 -11.55 1.56 -5.14
CA SER A 20 -12.68 1.52 -4.21
C SER A 20 -13.19 0.11 -4.00
N ILE A 21 -13.42 -0.64 -5.08
CA ILE A 21 -13.83 -2.05 -5.00
C ILE A 21 -12.84 -2.88 -4.18
N ALA A 22 -11.52 -2.67 -4.37
CA ALA A 22 -10.51 -3.37 -3.58
C ALA A 22 -10.62 -3.05 -2.07
N ARG A 23 -10.88 -1.79 -1.72
CA ARG A 23 -11.06 -1.36 -0.32
C ARG A 23 -12.33 -1.95 0.28
N ASP A 24 -13.42 -2.01 -0.48
CA ASP A 24 -14.70 -2.58 -0.03
C ASP A 24 -14.56 -4.09 0.25
N VAL A 25 -14.01 -4.85 -0.71
CA VAL A 25 -13.71 -6.28 -0.55
C VAL A 25 -12.78 -6.54 0.64
N THR A 26 -11.80 -5.66 0.85
CA THR A 26 -10.91 -5.78 2.00
C THR A 26 -11.64 -5.49 3.30
N ALA A 27 -12.46 -4.45 3.36
CA ALA A 27 -13.25 -4.09 4.55
C ALA A 27 -14.19 -5.23 4.96
N GLU A 28 -14.84 -5.88 3.99
CA GLU A 28 -15.63 -7.10 4.24
C GLU A 28 -14.75 -8.22 4.83
N SER A 29 -13.57 -8.46 4.25
CA SER A 29 -12.62 -9.47 4.73
C SER A 29 -12.07 -9.18 6.13
N LEU A 30 -12.04 -7.91 6.57
CA LEU A 30 -11.62 -7.56 7.93
C LEU A 30 -12.58 -8.10 8.98
N SER A 31 -13.88 -8.25 8.67
CA SER A 31 -14.88 -8.75 9.62
C SER A 31 -14.58 -10.16 10.13
N GLY A 32 -13.98 -11.01 9.29
CA GLY A 32 -13.54 -12.35 9.68
C GLY A 32 -12.18 -12.40 10.37
N SER A 33 -11.37 -11.34 10.27
CA SER A 33 -10.00 -11.29 10.81
C SER A 33 -9.89 -10.49 12.11
N TYR A 34 -10.80 -9.55 12.34
CA TYR A 34 -10.67 -8.54 13.39
C TYR A 34 -12.01 -8.20 14.04
N GLN A 35 -12.10 -8.38 15.36
CA GLN A 35 -13.31 -8.09 16.13
C GLN A 35 -13.70 -6.59 16.09
N ASP A 36 -12.70 -5.71 16.05
CA ASP A 36 -12.85 -4.25 16.01
C ASP A 36 -12.88 -3.68 14.57
N HIS A 37 -13.13 -4.52 13.55
CA HIS A 37 -13.15 -4.11 12.14
C HIS A 37 -14.08 -2.93 11.85
N ALA A 38 -15.18 -2.78 12.60
CA ALA A 38 -16.13 -1.69 12.45
C ALA A 38 -15.49 -0.30 12.70
N HIS A 39 -14.38 -0.24 13.43
CA HIS A 39 -13.61 0.99 13.65
C HIS A 39 -12.61 1.27 12.53
N ILE A 40 -12.31 0.27 11.68
CA ILE A 40 -11.31 0.37 10.62
C ILE A 40 -11.95 0.88 9.35
N LYS A 41 -11.42 1.99 8.83
CA LYS A 41 -11.82 2.53 7.52
C LYS A 41 -10.66 2.48 6.55
N LEU A 42 -10.93 1.99 5.35
CA LEU A 42 -9.98 1.90 4.25
C LEU A 42 -10.37 2.94 3.21
N LEU A 43 -9.50 3.93 2.97
CA LEU A 43 -9.78 5.04 2.06
C LEU A 43 -8.62 5.24 1.08
N GLY A 44 -8.85 6.05 0.04
CA GLY A 44 -7.77 6.59 -0.79
C GLY A 44 -6.94 7.59 0.00
N ILE A 45 -5.69 7.81 -0.42
CA ILE A 45 -4.86 8.86 0.18
C ILE A 45 -5.34 10.18 -0.42
N ASP A 46 -5.95 11.04 0.39
CA ASP A 46 -6.46 12.37 0.01
C ASP A 46 -5.73 13.48 0.79
N ASN A 47 -6.28 14.70 0.80
CA ASN A 47 -5.65 15.81 1.53
C ASN A 47 -5.77 15.67 3.05
N GLU A 48 -6.80 14.99 3.56
CA GLU A 48 -6.97 14.75 4.99
C GLU A 48 -5.92 13.74 5.47
N ALA A 49 -5.75 12.64 4.75
CA ALA A 49 -4.71 11.66 5.02
C ALA A 49 -3.30 12.28 4.99
N LEU A 50 -3.00 13.12 4.00
CA LEU A 50 -1.70 13.78 3.87
C LEU A 50 -1.43 14.81 4.98
N LYS A 51 -2.47 15.50 5.47
CA LYS A 51 -2.34 16.39 6.64
C LYS A 51 -2.11 15.57 7.91
N ALA A 52 -2.89 14.51 8.09
CA ALA A 52 -2.79 13.63 9.26
C ALA A 52 -1.45 12.88 9.32
N SER A 53 -0.78 12.60 8.20
CA SER A 53 0.56 11.99 8.21
C SER A 53 1.69 12.98 8.51
N ALA A 54 1.47 14.30 8.38
CA ALA A 54 2.52 15.29 8.56
C ALA A 54 3.10 15.26 9.99
N VAL A 55 2.26 14.95 10.98
CA VAL A 55 2.67 14.87 12.40
C VAL A 55 3.56 13.66 12.70
N TRP A 56 3.62 12.64 11.81
CA TRP A 56 4.45 11.45 12.03
C TRP A 56 5.95 11.75 12.01
N HIS A 57 6.36 12.79 11.28
CA HIS A 57 7.77 13.17 11.17
C HIS A 57 8.38 13.52 12.54
N ASP A 58 7.63 14.27 13.33
CA ASP A 58 8.07 14.80 14.63
C ASP A 58 7.85 13.81 15.79
N MET A 59 7.04 12.76 15.57
CA MET A 59 6.75 11.75 16.60
C MET A 59 7.94 10.82 16.85
N GLU A 60 8.16 10.45 18.11
CA GLU A 60 9.11 9.39 18.46
C GLU A 60 8.67 8.04 17.86
N CYS A 61 9.60 7.36 17.20
CA CYS A 61 9.33 6.07 16.58
C CYS A 61 10.35 5.03 17.03
N SER A 62 9.88 3.90 17.55
CA SER A 62 10.70 2.76 17.91
C SER A 62 11.12 1.90 16.70
N ARG A 63 10.87 2.38 15.47
CA ARG A 63 11.08 1.68 14.20
C ARG A 63 11.67 2.65 13.18
N PRO A 64 12.31 2.16 12.10
CA PRO A 64 12.75 3.03 11.02
C PRO A 64 11.58 3.89 10.51
N LYS A 65 11.79 5.21 10.49
CA LYS A 65 10.83 6.16 9.93
C LYS A 65 10.91 6.14 8.41
N ALA A 66 9.82 6.49 7.73
CA ALA A 66 9.92 6.84 6.33
C ALA A 66 10.85 8.04 6.13
N GLU A 67 11.78 7.94 5.19
CA GLU A 67 12.65 9.06 4.78
C GLU A 67 12.00 9.94 3.70
N TRP A 68 10.75 9.64 3.32
CA TRP A 68 10.03 10.34 2.25
C TRP A 68 8.93 11.27 2.78
N SER A 69 8.62 12.32 2.02
CA SER A 69 7.42 13.13 2.21
C SER A 69 6.23 12.47 1.51
N TRP A 70 5.18 12.15 2.27
CA TRP A 70 3.92 11.65 1.70
C TRP A 70 3.28 12.64 0.73
N GLN A 71 3.44 13.95 0.95
CA GLN A 71 2.92 14.99 0.07
C GLN A 71 3.61 14.95 -1.29
N GLU A 72 4.95 14.87 -1.33
CA GLU A 72 5.70 14.78 -2.59
C GLU A 72 5.47 13.44 -3.31
N VAL A 73 5.45 12.35 -2.55
CA VAL A 73 5.10 11.02 -3.08
C VAL A 73 3.72 11.05 -3.74
N ALA A 74 2.71 11.62 -3.07
CA ALA A 74 1.35 11.68 -3.61
C ALA A 74 1.28 12.49 -4.92
N LYS A 75 2.02 13.60 -5.03
CA LYS A 75 2.11 14.38 -6.27
C LYS A 75 2.67 13.53 -7.42
N VAL A 76 3.79 12.84 -7.18
CA VAL A 76 4.46 11.99 -8.18
C VAL A 76 3.56 10.84 -8.61
N TYR A 77 2.98 10.12 -7.65
CA TYR A 77 2.16 8.94 -7.93
C TYR A 77 0.87 9.27 -8.67
N ARG A 78 0.16 10.33 -8.23
CA ARG A 78 -1.05 10.78 -8.91
C ARG A 78 -0.73 11.25 -10.32
N LYS A 79 0.33 12.03 -10.53
CA LYS A 79 0.68 12.52 -11.87
C LYS A 79 1.08 11.40 -12.84
N SER A 80 1.85 10.43 -12.37
CA SER A 80 2.56 9.50 -13.25
C SER A 80 1.89 8.13 -13.38
N PHE A 81 1.08 7.72 -12.40
CA PHE A 81 0.57 6.35 -12.31
C PHE A 81 -0.95 6.31 -12.04
N PRO A 82 -1.80 6.44 -13.08
CA PRO A 82 -3.25 6.30 -12.93
C PRO A 82 -3.66 4.95 -12.33
N LYS A 83 -2.92 3.88 -12.66
CA LYS A 83 -3.13 2.50 -12.17
C LYS A 83 -2.56 2.22 -10.77
N ARG A 84 -1.98 3.23 -10.10
CA ARG A 84 -1.33 3.05 -8.80
C ARG A 84 -2.25 2.31 -7.82
N PHE A 85 -1.60 1.60 -6.91
CA PHE A 85 -2.17 1.20 -5.64
C PHE A 85 -1.98 2.36 -4.66
N GLU A 86 -3.02 2.69 -3.90
CA GLU A 86 -2.92 3.61 -2.77
C GLU A 86 -3.93 3.22 -1.70
N LEU A 87 -3.54 3.37 -0.44
CA LEU A 87 -4.40 3.08 0.69
C LEU A 87 -4.00 3.94 1.88
N SER A 88 -5.01 4.56 2.51
CA SER A 88 -4.94 5.04 3.88
C SER A 88 -5.79 4.17 4.79
N ILE A 89 -5.25 3.81 5.94
CA ILE A 89 -5.92 2.99 6.95
C ILE A 89 -6.20 3.88 8.15
N TRP A 90 -7.45 3.96 8.56
CA TRP A 90 -7.92 4.76 9.68
C TRP A 90 -8.54 3.86 10.74
N TYR A 91 -8.44 4.27 12.00
CA TYR A 91 -9.15 3.64 13.12
C TYR A 91 -9.79 4.72 13.98
N GLY A 92 -11.13 4.71 14.09
CA GLY A 92 -11.84 5.67 14.93
C GLY A 92 -11.54 7.15 14.62
N GLY A 93 -11.18 7.48 13.37
CA GLY A 93 -10.79 8.83 12.94
C GLY A 93 -9.28 9.12 13.01
N THR A 94 -8.47 8.22 13.55
CA THR A 94 -7.00 8.36 13.59
C THR A 94 -6.36 7.68 12.40
N LEU A 95 -5.50 8.39 11.67
CA LEU A 95 -4.72 7.81 10.58
C LEU A 95 -3.66 6.85 11.16
N CYS A 96 -3.72 5.59 10.75
CA CYS A 96 -2.90 4.52 11.30
C CYS A 96 -1.85 3.99 10.32
N GLY A 97 -2.02 4.21 9.02
CA GLY A 97 -1.05 3.76 8.03
C GLY A 97 -1.33 4.28 6.63
N LEU A 98 -0.27 4.41 5.85
CA LEU A 98 -0.29 4.82 4.45
C LEU A 98 0.52 3.84 3.62
N SER A 99 0.08 3.62 2.38
CA SER A 99 0.84 2.83 1.41
C SER A 99 0.60 3.29 -0.03
N TYR A 100 1.65 3.17 -0.83
CA TYR A 100 1.64 3.39 -2.27
C TYR A 100 2.30 2.22 -3.01
N GLY A 101 1.86 2.04 -4.24
CA GLY A 101 2.37 1.00 -5.11
C GLY A 101 1.90 1.18 -6.54
N ARG A 102 2.26 0.23 -7.39
CA ARG A 102 1.84 0.23 -8.79
C ARG A 102 2.02 -1.16 -9.42
N PRO A 103 1.24 -1.48 -10.47
CA PRO A 103 1.54 -2.64 -11.29
C PRO A 103 2.89 -2.48 -11.99
N SER A 104 3.57 -3.61 -12.24
CA SER A 104 4.73 -3.65 -13.13
C SER A 104 4.35 -3.25 -14.57
N ALA A 105 5.34 -2.88 -15.39
CA ALA A 105 5.09 -2.53 -16.79
C ALA A 105 4.38 -3.65 -17.57
N GLY A 106 4.76 -4.91 -17.32
CA GLY A 106 4.11 -6.10 -17.88
C GLY A 106 2.74 -6.44 -17.26
N LYS A 107 2.28 -5.70 -16.24
CA LYS A 107 1.00 -5.87 -15.52
C LYS A 107 0.78 -7.22 -14.83
N THR A 108 1.78 -8.09 -14.83
CA THR A 108 1.72 -9.41 -14.17
C THR A 108 1.94 -9.34 -12.66
N ARG A 109 2.42 -8.20 -12.14
CA ARG A 109 2.87 -8.05 -10.75
C ARG A 109 2.29 -6.77 -10.17
N MET A 110 1.76 -6.82 -8.95
CA MET A 110 1.47 -5.65 -8.15
C MET A 110 2.65 -5.38 -7.22
N ARG A 111 3.18 -4.15 -7.22
CA ARG A 111 4.28 -3.74 -6.34
C ARG A 111 3.74 -2.82 -5.26
N ILE A 112 3.95 -3.16 -4.00
CA ILE A 112 3.91 -2.24 -2.87
C ILE A 112 5.30 -1.64 -2.79
N GLU A 113 5.40 -0.34 -3.01
CA GLU A 113 6.68 0.38 -3.06
C GLU A 113 6.90 1.20 -1.79
N LEU A 114 5.83 1.62 -1.10
CA LEU A 114 5.88 2.38 0.14
C LEU A 114 4.84 1.85 1.11
N ILE A 115 5.24 1.65 2.37
CA ILE A 115 4.36 1.28 3.46
C ILE A 115 4.89 1.89 4.76
N GLU A 116 4.03 2.60 5.48
CA GLU A 116 4.33 3.14 6.80
C GLU A 116 3.12 3.02 7.70
N GLY A 117 3.33 2.55 8.93
CA GLY A 117 2.34 2.66 9.99
C GLY A 117 2.65 3.86 10.87
N ALA A 118 1.62 4.53 11.37
CA ALA A 118 1.78 5.64 12.31
C ALA A 118 2.69 5.22 13.49
N PRO A 119 3.60 6.11 13.94
CA PRO A 119 4.49 5.86 15.07
C PRO A 119 3.75 5.34 16.32
N ARG A 120 4.43 4.47 17.09
CA ARG A 120 3.78 3.51 18.01
C ARG A 120 3.05 4.15 19.20
N SER A 121 3.43 5.34 19.67
CA SER A 121 2.76 6.01 20.79
C SER A 121 1.35 6.48 20.36
N GLY A 122 0.38 5.57 20.40
CA GLY A 122 -1.03 5.90 20.13
C GLY A 122 -1.58 5.40 18.80
N ASN A 123 -0.88 4.53 18.04
CA ASN A 123 -1.50 3.86 16.90
C ASN A 123 -2.47 2.76 17.38
N PRO A 124 -3.80 2.93 17.25
CA PRO A 124 -4.78 1.99 17.77
C PRO A 124 -4.78 0.64 17.04
N LEU A 125 -4.20 0.56 15.83
CA LEU A 125 -3.98 -0.71 15.14
C LEU A 125 -2.77 -1.50 15.67
N GLY A 126 -2.04 -0.93 16.63
CA GLY A 126 -0.86 -1.52 17.20
C GLY A 126 0.26 -1.71 16.17
N PRO A 127 1.32 -2.46 16.52
CA PRO A 127 2.51 -2.55 15.68
C PRO A 127 2.36 -3.42 14.43
N ARG A 128 1.35 -4.30 14.37
CA ARG A 128 1.36 -5.45 13.43
C ARG A 128 0.18 -5.54 12.47
N ARG A 129 -0.78 -4.59 12.47
CA ARG A 129 -1.99 -4.70 11.63
C ARG A 129 -1.95 -3.88 10.34
N VAL A 130 -1.17 -2.79 10.28
CA VAL A 130 -1.03 -1.97 9.07
C VAL A 130 -0.52 -2.79 7.88
N VAL A 131 0.48 -3.64 8.10
CA VAL A 131 1.10 -4.45 7.04
C VAL A 131 0.13 -5.52 6.50
N PRO A 132 -0.48 -6.38 7.34
CA PRO A 132 -1.48 -7.34 6.87
C PRO A 132 -2.65 -6.70 6.13
N ILE A 133 -3.21 -5.60 6.65
CA ILE A 133 -4.33 -4.89 6.00
C ILE A 133 -3.89 -4.34 4.63
N THR A 134 -2.69 -3.76 4.55
CA THR A 134 -2.12 -3.31 3.27
C THR A 134 -1.97 -4.47 2.28
N ILE A 135 -1.47 -5.62 2.74
CA ILE A 135 -1.30 -6.82 1.91
C ILE A 135 -2.66 -7.35 1.42
N MET A 136 -3.69 -7.36 2.27
CA MET A 136 -5.05 -7.78 1.88
C MET A 136 -5.59 -6.86 0.78
N ASN A 137 -5.54 -5.54 0.97
CA ASN A 137 -6.01 -4.58 -0.03
C ASN A 137 -5.21 -4.62 -1.34
N ALA A 138 -3.89 -4.76 -1.24
CA ALA A 138 -3.06 -4.89 -2.42
C ALA A 138 -3.30 -6.20 -3.17
N THR A 139 -3.65 -7.28 -2.45
CA THR A 139 -4.05 -8.56 -3.04
C THR A 139 -5.39 -8.43 -3.77
N ALA A 140 -6.40 -7.81 -3.16
CA ALA A 140 -7.69 -7.54 -3.80
C ALA A 140 -7.51 -6.69 -5.08
N TYR A 141 -6.75 -5.60 -5.00
CA TYR A 141 -6.50 -4.74 -6.15
C TYR A 141 -5.67 -5.44 -7.23
N ALA A 142 -4.70 -6.28 -6.86
CA ALA A 142 -3.95 -7.11 -7.79
C ALA A 142 -4.87 -8.06 -8.56
N GLY A 143 -5.83 -8.71 -7.87
CA GLY A 143 -6.84 -9.58 -8.48
C GLY A 143 -7.67 -8.84 -9.53
N ILE A 144 -8.17 -7.64 -9.20
CA ILE A 144 -8.94 -6.80 -10.14
C ILE A 144 -8.12 -6.45 -11.38
N LEU A 145 -6.81 -6.23 -11.25
CA LEU A 145 -5.92 -5.93 -12.38
C LEU A 145 -5.38 -7.16 -13.11
N GLY A 146 -5.69 -8.38 -12.65
CA GLY A 146 -5.18 -9.63 -13.22
C GLY A 146 -3.69 -9.90 -12.93
N ALA A 147 -3.12 -9.28 -11.89
CA ALA A 147 -1.75 -9.55 -11.46
C ALA A 147 -1.68 -10.90 -10.72
N LYS A 148 -0.58 -11.62 -10.94
CA LYS A 148 -0.32 -12.98 -10.42
C LYS A 148 0.66 -13.01 -9.27
N GLU A 149 1.35 -11.91 -9.01
CA GLU A 149 2.30 -11.77 -7.93
C GLU A 149 2.05 -10.46 -7.19
N LEU A 150 2.26 -10.47 -5.87
CA LEU A 150 2.44 -9.28 -5.06
C LEU A 150 3.92 -9.17 -4.69
N ARG A 151 4.48 -7.97 -4.76
CA ARG A 151 5.87 -7.69 -4.38
C ARG A 151 5.96 -6.54 -3.40
N ILE A 152 6.80 -6.68 -2.38
CA ILE A 152 7.21 -5.59 -1.49
C ILE A 152 8.62 -5.20 -1.90
N MET A 153 8.78 -3.99 -2.43
CA MET A 153 10.04 -3.53 -3.01
C MET A 153 10.91 -2.87 -1.94
N ARG A 154 12.24 -3.10 -1.98
CA ARG A 154 13.23 -2.49 -1.08
C ARG A 154 12.85 -2.61 0.41
N PRO A 155 12.59 -3.82 0.93
CA PRO A 155 12.25 -3.99 2.33
C PRO A 155 13.36 -3.48 3.25
N ALA A 156 12.99 -2.82 4.35
CA ALA A 156 13.95 -2.54 5.40
C ALA A 156 14.51 -3.87 5.95
N LYS A 157 15.85 -4.01 6.02
CA LYS A 157 16.51 -5.26 6.42
C LYS A 157 15.92 -5.90 7.69
N PRO A 158 15.61 -5.15 8.77
CA PRO A 158 15.02 -5.73 9.99
C PRO A 158 13.60 -6.29 9.82
N LEU A 159 12.92 -5.99 8.71
CA LEU A 159 11.55 -6.43 8.42
C LEU A 159 11.49 -7.62 7.46
N ILE A 160 12.61 -8.08 6.89
CA ILE A 160 12.61 -9.19 5.93
C ILE A 160 11.98 -10.45 6.54
N SER A 161 12.47 -10.90 7.69
CA SER A 161 11.91 -12.10 8.38
C SER A 161 10.46 -11.92 8.80
N TYR A 162 10.01 -10.68 9.06
CA TYR A 162 8.61 -10.42 9.31
C TYR A 162 7.76 -10.64 8.05
N TYR A 163 8.20 -10.17 6.89
CA TYR A 163 7.48 -10.43 5.65
C TYR A 163 7.56 -11.89 5.23
N GLU A 164 8.68 -12.59 5.47
CA GLU A 164 8.78 -14.04 5.25
C GLU A 164 7.77 -14.82 6.10
N SER A 165 7.48 -14.36 7.32
CA SER A 165 6.41 -14.94 8.16
C SER A 165 4.99 -14.73 7.61
N LEU A 166 4.85 -13.91 6.56
CA LEU A 166 3.59 -13.63 5.84
C LEU A 166 3.57 -14.27 4.45
N ASP A 167 4.29 -15.39 4.28
CA ASP A 167 4.41 -16.18 3.04
C ASP A 167 5.05 -15.44 1.86
N PHE A 168 5.92 -14.46 2.14
CA PHE A 168 6.76 -13.88 1.12
C PHE A 168 8.12 -14.56 1.04
N GLU A 169 8.67 -14.65 -0.15
CA GLU A 169 10.03 -15.11 -0.40
C GLU A 169 10.93 -13.90 -0.70
N TYR A 170 12.07 -13.80 -0.01
CA TYR A 170 13.05 -12.74 -0.24
C TYR A 170 13.91 -13.04 -1.47
N VAL A 171 14.06 -12.05 -2.33
CA VAL A 171 14.93 -12.07 -3.51
C VAL A 171 15.94 -10.94 -3.38
N PRO A 172 17.24 -11.25 -3.23
CA PRO A 172 18.27 -10.22 -3.14
C PRO A 172 18.45 -9.50 -4.49
N SER A 173 18.88 -8.24 -4.41
CA SER A 173 19.31 -7.48 -5.60
C SER A 173 20.47 -8.18 -6.30
N THR A 174 20.48 -8.14 -7.62
CA THR A 174 21.62 -8.57 -8.46
C THR A 174 22.61 -7.43 -8.75
N GLY A 175 22.42 -6.26 -8.12
CA GLY A 175 23.22 -5.04 -8.39
C GLY A 175 22.73 -4.24 -9.59
N ALA A 176 21.75 -4.73 -10.34
CA ALA A 176 21.13 -3.97 -11.42
C ALA A 176 20.23 -2.85 -10.86
N GLU A 177 20.39 -1.63 -11.39
CA GLU A 177 19.71 -0.42 -10.92
C GLU A 177 18.17 -0.57 -10.82
N HIS A 178 17.59 -1.32 -11.75
CA HIS A 178 16.14 -1.53 -11.84
C HIS A 178 15.65 -2.83 -11.19
N PHE A 179 16.55 -3.58 -10.54
CA PHE A 179 16.25 -4.83 -9.85
C PHE A 179 16.76 -4.77 -8.41
N PRO A 180 16.17 -3.90 -7.57
CA PRO A 180 16.47 -3.88 -6.15
C PRO A 180 16.04 -5.21 -5.50
N ASP A 181 16.43 -5.38 -4.25
CA ASP A 181 15.88 -6.41 -3.38
C ASP A 181 14.34 -6.26 -3.28
N TYR A 182 13.66 -7.40 -3.22
CA TYR A 182 12.22 -7.43 -3.01
C TYR A 182 11.81 -8.73 -2.35
N LEU A 183 10.66 -8.68 -1.70
CA LEU A 183 9.91 -9.85 -1.28
C LEU A 183 8.79 -10.09 -2.29
N TYR A 184 8.49 -11.34 -2.62
CA TYR A 184 7.35 -11.66 -3.48
C TYR A 184 6.51 -12.80 -2.92
N LYS A 185 5.22 -12.79 -3.27
CA LYS A 185 4.34 -13.95 -3.09
C LYS A 185 3.51 -14.16 -4.35
N VAL A 186 3.25 -15.42 -4.67
CA VAL A 186 2.35 -15.79 -5.77
C VAL A 186 0.90 -15.67 -5.28
N LEU A 187 0.08 -14.99 -6.07
CA LEU A 187 -1.35 -14.87 -5.81
C LEU A 187 -2.07 -16.06 -6.44
N ARG A 188 -2.70 -16.88 -5.60
CA ARG A 188 -3.57 -17.95 -6.09
C ARG A 188 -4.77 -17.30 -6.79
N GLN A 189 -4.98 -17.64 -8.05
CA GLN A 189 -6.23 -17.29 -8.72
C GLN A 189 -7.33 -18.18 -8.12
N PRO A 190 -8.54 -17.67 -7.88
CA PRO A 190 -9.67 -18.55 -7.63
C PRO A 190 -9.78 -19.51 -8.83
N VAL A 191 -9.84 -20.80 -8.53
CA VAL A 191 -10.11 -21.88 -9.51
C VAL A 191 -11.53 -21.73 -10.02
#